data_AF-A0AAW5ZRL3-F1
#
_entry.id   AF-A0AAW5ZRL3-F1
#
_cell.length_a   1.000
_cell.length_b   1.000
_cell.length_c   1.000
_cell.angle_alpha   90.00
_cell.angle_beta   90.00
_cell.angle_gamma   90.00
#
_symmetry.space_group_name_H-M   'P 1'
#
loop_
_entity.id
_entity.type
_entity.pdbx_description
1 polymer ?
#
loop_
_entity_poly.entity_id
_entity_poly.type
_entity_poly.pdbx_seq_one_letter_code
_entity_poly.pdbx_strand_id
1 'polypeptide(L)'
;MRKVVGIFAALIAALILAACGNGKSVEGTYISNMTGEKFTFGRDGTLVHANASHTFPSQKYAIEGDNILIDGSHIGNLKILSNGNISSAVGLLEKQR
;
A
#
# COMPACT_ATOMS: atom_id res chain seq x y z
N MET A 1 -42.52 24.63 -5.74
CA MET A 1 -41.33 24.10 -5.05
C MET A 1 -41.06 22.66 -5.52
N ARG A 2 -40.42 22.44 -6.68
CA ARG A 2 -40.17 21.09 -7.25
C ARG A 2 -38.88 20.99 -8.09
N LYS A 3 -37.81 21.73 -7.74
CA LYS A 3 -36.56 21.72 -8.51
C LYS A 3 -35.27 21.52 -7.71
N VAL A 4 -35.34 21.20 -6.41
CA VAL A 4 -34.14 21.11 -5.55
C VAL A 4 -33.67 19.67 -5.32
N VAL A 5 -34.48 18.66 -5.67
CA VAL A 5 -34.16 17.24 -5.36
C VAL A 5 -33.17 16.61 -6.35
N GLY A 6 -32.94 17.21 -7.52
CA GLY A 6 -32.07 16.63 -8.56
C GLY A 6 -30.57 16.88 -8.38
N ILE A 7 -30.16 17.87 -7.59
CA ILE A 7 -28.74 18.26 -7.47
C ILE A 7 -28.00 17.42 -6.42
N PHE A 8 -28.71 16.94 -5.39
CA PHE A 8 -28.10 16.15 -4.33
C PHE A 8 -27.67 14.74 -4.76
N ALA A 9 -28.37 14.12 -5.71
CA ALA A 9 -28.01 12.79 -6.20
C ALA A 9 -26.72 12.80 -7.06
N ALA A 10 -26.50 13.86 -7.83
CA ALA A 10 -25.31 14.00 -8.67
C ALA A 10 -24.03 14.26 -7.83
N LEU A 11 -24.16 14.96 -6.70
CA LEU A 11 -23.03 15.25 -5.82
C LEU A 11 -22.51 13.99 -5.10
N ILE A 12 -23.40 13.06 -4.73
CA ILE A 12 -23.03 11.80 -4.08
C ILE A 12 -22.33 10.86 -5.06
N ALA A 13 -22.79 10.79 -6.31
CA ALA A 13 -22.14 9.98 -7.35
C ALA A 13 -20.71 10.47 -7.69
N ALA A 14 -20.49 11.80 -7.66
CA ALA A 14 -19.15 12.38 -7.84
C ALA A 14 -18.21 12.14 -6.64
N LEU A 15 -18.76 12.06 -5.42
CA LEU A 15 -17.97 11.80 -4.20
C LEU A 15 -17.49 10.35 -4.12
N ILE A 16 -18.27 9.40 -4.63
CA ILE A 16 -17.88 7.98 -4.65
C ILE A 16 -16.86 7.72 -5.78
N LEU A 17 -16.91 8.47 -6.89
CA LEU A 17 -15.99 8.26 -8.01
C LEU A 17 -14.57 8.78 -7.74
N ALA A 18 -14.38 9.71 -6.80
CA ALA A 18 -13.05 10.15 -6.34
C ALA A 18 -12.36 9.14 -5.41
N ALA A 19 -13.09 8.16 -4.86
CA ALA A 19 -12.54 7.07 -4.05
C ALA A 19 -12.22 5.81 -4.89
N CYS A 20 -12.67 5.73 -6.14
CA CYS A 20 -12.02 4.89 -7.16
C CYS A 20 -10.73 5.57 -7.63
N GLY A 21 -9.88 5.91 -6.66
CA GLY A 21 -8.55 6.42 -6.92
C GLY A 21 -7.84 5.43 -7.80
N ASN A 22 -7.21 5.93 -8.85
CA ASN A 22 -6.21 5.25 -9.66
C ASN A 22 -4.95 5.01 -8.79
N GLY A 23 -5.15 4.42 -7.61
CA GLY A 23 -4.19 4.27 -6.55
C GLY A 23 -3.15 3.27 -6.99
N LYS A 24 -1.88 3.62 -6.86
CA LYS A 24 -0.80 2.67 -7.03
C LYS A 24 -1.10 1.46 -6.14
N SER A 25 -1.09 0.27 -6.73
CA SER A 25 -1.22 -0.98 -6.00
C SER A 25 0.16 -1.61 -5.86
N VAL A 26 0.46 -2.14 -4.68
CA VAL A 26 1.62 -2.99 -4.45
C VAL A 26 1.13 -4.39 -4.13
N GLU A 27 1.71 -5.39 -4.79
CA GLU A 27 1.39 -6.80 -4.58
C GLU A 27 2.62 -7.64 -4.89
N GLY A 28 2.82 -8.67 -4.08
CA GLY A 28 3.85 -9.68 -4.28
C GLY A 28 4.86 -9.68 -3.15
N THR A 29 5.90 -10.47 -3.34
CA THR A 29 7.00 -10.60 -2.38
C THR A 29 8.17 -9.75 -2.83
N TYR A 30 8.73 -9.01 -1.88
CA TYR A 30 9.90 -8.18 -2.05
C TYR A 30 10.97 -8.62 -1.06
N ILE A 31 12.22 -8.66 -1.49
CA ILE A 31 13.35 -9.06 -0.64
C ILE A 31 14.37 -7.93 -0.63
N SER A 32 14.82 -7.56 0.57
CA SER A 32 15.92 -6.61 0.73
C SER A 32 17.20 -7.18 0.15
N ASN A 33 17.81 -6.44 -0.78
CA ASN A 33 19.13 -6.75 -1.30
C ASN A 33 20.28 -6.56 -0.29
N MET A 34 20.01 -5.91 0.86
CA MET A 34 21.00 -5.65 1.91
C MET A 34 20.90 -6.64 3.06
N THR A 35 19.69 -6.95 3.52
CA THR A 35 19.46 -7.75 4.74
C THR A 35 18.82 -9.11 4.46
N GLY A 36 18.29 -9.33 3.26
CA GLY A 36 17.49 -10.52 2.95
C GLY A 36 16.10 -10.54 3.61
N GLU A 37 15.71 -9.45 4.29
CA GLU A 37 14.37 -9.34 4.85
C GLU A 37 13.29 -9.36 3.77
N LYS A 38 12.19 -10.05 4.07
CA LYS A 38 11.12 -10.35 3.13
C LYS A 38 9.84 -9.61 3.52
N PHE A 39 9.23 -8.96 2.54
CA PHE A 39 7.97 -8.23 2.67
C PHE A 39 6.98 -8.76 1.63
N THR A 40 5.87 -9.32 2.09
CA THR A 40 4.83 -9.89 1.22
C THR A 40 3.56 -9.05 1.33
N PHE A 41 3.21 -8.37 0.24
CA PHE A 41 2.01 -7.54 0.12
C PHE A 41 0.88 -8.33 -0.54
N GLY A 42 -0.24 -8.48 0.17
CA GLY A 42 -1.45 -9.14 -0.29
C GLY A 42 -2.43 -8.16 -0.94
N ARG A 43 -3.22 -8.65 -1.89
CA ARG A 43 -4.29 -7.88 -2.56
C ARG A 43 -5.36 -7.35 -1.61
N ASP A 44 -5.47 -7.92 -0.42
CA ASP A 44 -6.43 -7.57 0.62
C ASP A 44 -5.95 -6.43 1.55
N GLY A 45 -4.86 -5.74 1.17
CA GLY A 45 -4.28 -4.64 1.93
C GLY A 45 -3.52 -5.10 3.17
N THR A 46 -3.03 -6.35 3.17
CA THR A 46 -2.19 -6.87 4.25
C THR A 46 -0.73 -7.00 3.85
N LEU A 47 0.16 -6.83 4.82
CA LEU A 47 1.59 -7.01 4.71
C LEU A 47 2.04 -8.07 5.72
N VAL A 48 2.89 -9.00 5.28
CA VAL A 48 3.66 -9.88 6.15
C VAL A 48 5.14 -9.56 6.00
N HIS A 49 5.81 -9.30 7.11
CA HIS A 49 7.25 -9.07 7.17
C HIS A 49 7.92 -10.28 7.83
N ALA A 50 9.07 -10.69 7.30
CA ALA A 50 9.89 -11.73 7.88
C ALA A 50 11.38 -11.41 7.75
N ASN A 51 12.15 -11.77 8.76
CA ASN A 51 13.62 -11.79 8.70
C ASN A 51 14.11 -13.25 8.86
N ALA A 52 15.43 -13.43 8.97
CA ALA A 52 16.04 -14.77 9.08
C ALA A 52 15.56 -15.57 10.32
N SER A 53 15.10 -14.90 11.37
CA SER A 53 14.78 -15.53 12.66
C SER A 53 13.29 -15.59 12.95
N HIS A 54 12.49 -14.66 12.41
CA HIS A 54 11.09 -14.49 12.77
C HIS A 54 10.23 -14.06 11.58
N THR A 55 9.00 -14.58 11.54
CA THR A 55 7.91 -14.01 10.76
C THR A 55 7.02 -13.21 11.69
N PHE A 56 6.83 -11.94 11.38
CA PHE A 56 5.99 -11.04 12.18
C PHE A 56 4.50 -11.22 11.82
N PRO A 57 3.58 -10.92 12.75
CA PRO A 57 2.14 -10.93 12.46
C PRO A 57 1.79 -10.05 11.26
N SER A 58 0.72 -10.44 10.57
CA SER A 58 0.17 -9.67 9.46
C SER A 58 -0.30 -8.29 9.93
N GLN A 59 0.02 -7.27 9.14
CA GLN A 59 -0.31 -5.87 9.41
C GLN A 59 -1.11 -5.29 8.25
N LYS A 60 -1.97 -4.32 8.52
CA LYS A 60 -2.66 -3.57 7.47
C LYS A 60 -1.75 -2.46 6.95
N TYR A 61 -1.84 -2.20 5.65
CA TYR A 61 -1.15 -1.08 5.02
C TYR A 61 -2.11 -0.25 4.14
N ALA A 62 -1.74 1.01 3.94
CA ALA A 62 -2.37 1.93 3.01
C ALA A 62 -1.31 2.52 2.06
N ILE A 63 -1.75 3.02 0.91
CA ILE A 63 -0.88 3.71 -0.05
C ILE A 63 -1.35 5.14 -0.21
N GLU A 64 -0.43 6.08 0.04
CA GLU A 64 -0.64 7.51 -0.15
C GLU A 64 0.41 8.06 -1.13
N GLY A 65 -0.01 8.21 -2.39
CA GLY A 65 0.89 8.52 -3.49
C GLY A 65 1.89 7.38 -3.73
N ASP A 66 3.16 7.63 -3.43
CA ASP A 66 4.23 6.63 -3.53
C ASP A 66 4.57 5.98 -2.18
N ASN A 67 4.01 6.48 -1.07
CA ASN A 67 4.35 6.00 0.25
C ASN A 67 3.43 4.84 0.63
N ILE A 68 4.01 3.83 1.25
CA ILE A 68 3.28 2.74 1.90
C ILE A 68 3.31 3.01 3.41
N LEU A 69 2.13 3.22 3.98
CA LEU A 69 1.93 3.46 5.40
C LEU A 69 1.49 2.14 6.04
N ILE A 70 2.20 1.67 7.05
CA ILE A 70 1.88 0.42 7.76
C ILE A 70 1.42 0.77 9.17
N ASP A 71 0.21 0.35 9.52
CA ASP A 71 -0.37 0.67 10.81
C ASP A 71 0.38 -0.02 11.96
N GLY A 72 0.72 0.75 13.00
CA GLY A 72 1.37 0.24 14.22
C GLY A 72 2.77 -0.37 14.04
N SER A 73 3.43 -0.16 12.90
CA SER A 73 4.67 -0.88 12.56
C SER A 73 5.96 -0.13 12.85
N HIS A 74 6.98 -0.87 13.26
CA HIS A 74 8.37 -0.39 13.31
C HIS A 74 9.13 -0.59 11.98
N ILE A 75 8.46 -1.06 10.93
CA ILE A 75 9.05 -1.34 9.60
C ILE A 75 9.60 -0.07 8.91
N GLY A 76 9.25 1.11 9.43
CA GLY A 76 9.73 2.39 8.90
C GLY A 76 9.04 2.77 7.58
N ASN A 77 9.48 3.88 7.00
CA ASN A 77 8.85 4.41 5.79
C ASN A 77 9.23 3.56 4.57
N LEU A 78 8.21 3.06 3.89
CA LEU A 78 8.34 2.34 2.63
C LEU A 78 7.87 3.22 1.47
N LYS A 79 8.62 3.24 0.36
CA LYS A 79 8.28 4.05 -0.82
C LYS A 79 8.38 3.24 -2.10
N ILE A 80 7.30 3.23 -2.88
CA ILE A 80 7.22 2.62 -4.21
C ILE A 80 8.04 3.47 -5.18
N LEU A 81 8.98 2.82 -5.86
CA LEU A 81 9.81 3.43 -6.89
C LEU A 81 9.16 3.26 -8.27
N SER A 82 9.59 4.08 -9.24
CA SER A 82 9.06 4.04 -10.62
C SER A 82 9.28 2.71 -11.34
N ASN A 83 10.28 1.93 -10.92
CA ASN A 83 10.57 0.59 -11.45
C ASN A 83 9.78 -0.53 -10.76
N GLY A 84 8.88 -0.20 -9.83
CA GLY A 84 8.06 -1.15 -9.09
C GLY A 84 8.72 -1.78 -7.86
N ASN A 85 10.01 -1.50 -7.60
CA ASN A 85 10.70 -1.86 -6.35
C ASN A 85 10.30 -0.91 -5.21
N ILE A 86 10.72 -1.23 -3.99
CA ILE A 86 10.39 -0.44 -2.79
C ILE A 86 11.69 0.00 -2.10
N SER A 87 11.81 1.29 -1.82
CA SER A 87 12.84 1.82 -0.93
C SER A 87 12.38 1.65 0.53
N SER A 88 13.27 1.17 1.39
CA SER A 88 13.00 0.91 2.81
C SER A 88 14.21 1.28 3.67
N ALA A 89 14.02 1.34 4.99
CA ALA A 89 15.12 1.49 5.94
C ALA A 89 16.12 0.31 5.90
N VAL A 90 15.68 -0.86 5.44
CA VAL A 90 16.52 -2.06 5.32
C VAL A 90 17.09 -2.25 3.92
N GLY A 91 17.07 -1.22 3.07
CA GLY A 91 17.64 -1.24 1.73
C GLY A 91 16.59 -1.24 0.60
N LEU A 92 17.03 -1.63 -0.60
CA LEU A 92 16.15 -1.76 -1.75
C LEU A 92 15.45 -3.12 -1.69
N LEU A 93 14.13 -3.10 -1.58
CA LEU A 93 13.32 -4.31 -1.67
C LEU A 93 13.00 -4.58 -3.13
N GLU A 94 13.55 -5.68 -3.65
CA GLU A 94 13.40 -6.09 -5.04
C GLU A 94 12.25 -7.06 -5.20
N LYS A 95 11.37 -6.79 -6.17
CA LYS A 95 10.23 -7.65 -6.43
C LYS A 95 10.69 -9.02 -6.92
N GLN A 96 10.21 -10.07 -6.27
CA GLN A 96 10.45 -11.45 -6.68
C GLN A 96 9.47 -11.84 -7.78
N ARG A 97 9.95 -12.63 -8.75
CA ARG A 97 9.17 -13.11 -9.90
C ARG A 97 8.15 -14.17 -9.50
#